data_AF-A0A2E0X7K6-F1
#
_entry.id   AF-A0A2E0X7K6-F1
#
_cell.length_a   1.000
_cell.length_b   1.000
_cell.length_c   1.000
_cell.angle_alpha   90.00
_cell.angle_beta   90.00
_cell.angle_gamma   90.00
#
_symmetry.space_group_name_H-M   'P 1'
#
loop_
_entity.id
_entity.type
_entity.pdbx_description
1 polymer ?
#
loop_
_entity_poly.entity_id
_entity_poly.type
_entity_poly.pdbx_seq_one_letter_code
_entity_poly.pdbx_strand_id
1 'polypeptide(L)'
;MLSRASHSRRPAAPQQQNNTSFREHLIQEQPIVFTTLRAASAATVFALALLACPAADAAEPYQPTWESLRTHTPAPEWFRDAKLGIYFHWGVYSVPAFGNEWYPRTMFGKNNDSDRWSYDHHVQTYGDPAEYPYERFVPQFTAEHFDADAWVELFQQAGARFVGPVAEHHDGFAMWDSDVTPWNAADRGPQRDILGEIAAAARQRDMKLVATFHHARNNLWQKDPAKDEWTGHYSHVKRDFPQLLDDPERALLYGYMPRDKFLTFWRAKLDEVIDRYSPDIIYFDSWLDEIPEDQRQQFVAHYFNHAAAHDQQVLVAFKQEDLPIDVGVLDLEKGGMAELAERPWLTDDTVSYGSWCYTRDLRIKPTKVVLHSFIDIISKNGQLMLNVSPKADGTIPAEQQSVLRELGAWLAKYGEAVYETRPFVMYGHGPTQTGKGHFGGIATDKPYTADDVRYTRRGATVYAIQLGAPQPGSTIVLQAFAKQDDAAPFDVKQVKLLGSDEPIKWSQTDAGVEITAPANPPDEMAVVYRIDLNNRRASQIHER
;
A
#
# COMPACT_ATOMS: atom_id res chain seq x y z
N MET A 1 44.14 44.38 -8.36
CA MET A 1 45.36 44.20 -9.19
C MET A 1 45.48 42.71 -9.50
N LEU A 2 45.82 42.20 -10.68
CA LEU A 2 45.89 42.68 -12.06
C LEU A 2 46.20 41.39 -12.87
N SER A 3 45.46 41.11 -13.94
CA SER A 3 45.60 39.87 -14.74
C SER A 3 46.80 39.89 -15.70
N ARG A 4 47.38 38.71 -16.00
CA ARG A 4 48.16 38.31 -17.21
C ARG A 4 48.70 36.87 -17.02
N ALA A 5 49.07 36.05 -18.03
CA ALA A 5 48.69 35.91 -19.44
C ALA A 5 49.53 34.79 -20.12
N SER A 6 48.98 34.05 -21.09
CA SER A 6 49.72 33.34 -22.18
C SER A 6 48.70 32.89 -23.26
N HIS A 7 48.74 33.38 -24.50
CA HIS A 7 49.62 33.03 -25.65
C HIS A 7 49.41 31.61 -26.25
N SER A 8 49.41 31.36 -27.57
CA SER A 8 49.09 32.17 -28.77
C SER A 8 49.06 31.29 -30.06
N ARG A 9 48.33 31.73 -31.11
CA ARG A 9 48.49 31.46 -32.57
C ARG A 9 47.92 30.18 -33.24
N ARG A 10 47.28 30.48 -34.40
CA ARG A 10 46.73 29.68 -35.53
C ARG A 10 47.87 29.14 -36.46
N PRO A 11 47.67 28.55 -37.68
CA PRO A 11 46.43 28.37 -38.49
C PRO A 11 46.24 27.09 -39.35
N ALA A 12 45.10 27.07 -40.07
CA ALA A 12 44.87 26.60 -41.45
C ALA A 12 43.88 25.42 -41.65
N ALA A 13 43.01 25.58 -42.67
CA ALA A 13 42.00 24.63 -43.15
C ALA A 13 42.42 24.06 -44.54
N PRO A 14 41.65 23.15 -45.18
CA PRO A 14 40.44 23.54 -45.95
C PRO A 14 39.25 22.54 -45.73
N GLN A 15 37.95 22.83 -45.97
CA GLN A 15 37.24 23.05 -47.26
C GLN A 15 37.63 22.03 -48.36
N GLN A 16 36.79 21.42 -49.21
CA GLN A 16 35.42 21.61 -49.71
C GLN A 16 34.96 20.25 -50.34
N GLN A 17 33.73 19.91 -50.77
CA GLN A 17 32.41 20.56 -50.88
C GLN A 17 31.29 19.47 -50.95
N ASN A 18 30.02 19.86 -51.18
CA ASN A 18 28.86 19.01 -51.47
C ASN A 18 28.93 18.29 -52.83
N ASN A 19 28.10 17.25 -53.03
CA ASN A 19 27.17 17.25 -54.17
C ASN A 19 25.99 16.26 -54.06
N THR A 20 24.82 16.70 -54.50
CA THR A 20 23.61 15.90 -54.77
C THR A 20 23.48 15.61 -56.27
N SER A 21 22.96 14.44 -56.67
CA SER A 21 22.20 14.28 -57.92
C SER A 21 21.53 12.89 -58.03
N PHE A 22 20.32 12.88 -58.57
CA PHE A 22 19.58 11.71 -59.06
C PHE A 22 20.29 10.96 -60.21
N ARG A 23 19.94 9.67 -60.38
CA ARG A 23 19.55 9.09 -61.69
C ARG A 23 18.84 7.73 -61.59
N GLU A 24 17.71 7.60 -62.27
CA GLU A 24 17.04 6.34 -62.59
C GLU A 24 17.63 5.71 -63.88
N HIS A 25 17.54 4.38 -64.02
CA HIS A 25 17.40 3.59 -65.27
C HIS A 25 16.94 2.18 -64.83
N LEU A 26 15.72 1.70 -65.08
CA LEU A 26 15.10 1.23 -66.34
C LEU A 26 15.74 -0.01 -67.00
N ILE A 27 14.99 -1.12 -66.90
CA ILE A 27 14.73 -2.18 -67.90
C ILE A 27 15.92 -3.00 -68.44
N GLN A 28 15.85 -4.32 -68.22
CA GLN A 28 16.01 -5.28 -69.32
C GLN A 28 15.27 -6.61 -69.05
N GLU A 29 14.24 -6.89 -69.84
CA GLU A 29 13.66 -8.24 -70.00
C GLU A 29 14.44 -9.02 -71.07
N GLN A 30 14.51 -10.35 -70.95
CA GLN A 30 14.67 -11.28 -72.08
C GLN A 30 13.88 -12.59 -71.84
N PRO A 31 13.34 -13.28 -72.87
CA PRO A 31 12.27 -14.26 -72.67
C PRO A 31 12.42 -15.65 -73.37
N ILE A 32 11.58 -16.63 -72.99
CA ILE A 32 11.24 -17.92 -73.68
C ILE A 32 12.43 -18.93 -73.84
N VAL A 33 12.35 -20.28 -73.89
CA VAL A 33 11.28 -21.27 -74.21
C VAL A 33 11.38 -22.58 -73.40
N PHE A 34 10.23 -23.26 -73.25
CA PHE A 34 9.96 -24.57 -72.64
C PHE A 34 10.74 -25.79 -73.19
N THR A 35 10.97 -26.80 -72.34
CA THR A 35 10.53 -28.20 -72.64
C THR A 35 10.32 -29.07 -71.38
N THR A 36 9.06 -29.49 -71.16
CA THR A 36 8.53 -30.74 -70.52
C THR A 36 9.47 -31.69 -69.72
N LEU A 37 9.09 -32.25 -68.55
CA LEU A 37 8.04 -33.29 -68.36
C LEU A 37 7.88 -33.71 -66.86
N ARG A 38 6.63 -33.93 -66.37
CA ARG A 38 6.19 -34.78 -65.20
C ARG A 38 6.80 -34.53 -63.78
N ALA A 39 6.09 -34.71 -62.66
CA ALA A 39 4.69 -35.07 -62.39
C ALA A 39 4.23 -34.63 -60.97
N ALA A 40 2.91 -34.47 -60.81
CA ALA A 40 2.09 -34.63 -59.60
C ALA A 40 2.58 -34.13 -58.22
N SER A 41 1.86 -33.14 -57.67
CA SER A 41 0.97 -33.37 -56.51
C SER A 41 -0.06 -32.24 -56.37
N ALA A 42 -1.25 -32.56 -55.89
CA ALA A 42 -2.37 -31.60 -55.81
C ALA A 42 -2.29 -30.74 -54.55
N ALA A 43 -2.56 -29.44 -54.69
CA ALA A 43 -2.84 -28.54 -53.58
C ALA A 43 -4.16 -27.82 -53.88
N THR A 44 -5.23 -28.26 -53.22
CA THR A 44 -6.56 -27.62 -53.30
C THR A 44 -6.51 -26.28 -52.57
N VAL A 45 -6.66 -25.18 -53.29
CA VAL A 45 -6.79 -23.85 -52.69
C VAL A 45 -8.18 -23.72 -52.07
N PHE A 46 -8.27 -24.00 -50.77
CA PHE A 46 -9.44 -23.63 -49.97
C PHE A 46 -9.35 -22.13 -49.65
N ALA A 47 -10.09 -21.32 -50.42
CA ALA A 47 -10.33 -19.93 -50.06
C ALA A 47 -11.29 -19.90 -48.86
N LEU A 48 -10.74 -19.86 -47.64
CA LEU A 48 -11.53 -19.53 -46.46
C LEU A 48 -11.93 -18.06 -46.54
N ALA A 49 -13.18 -17.81 -46.94
CA ALA A 49 -13.81 -16.53 -46.68
C ALA A 49 -13.99 -16.39 -45.17
N LEU A 50 -13.06 -15.66 -44.53
CA LEU A 50 -13.22 -15.22 -43.14
C LEU A 50 -14.43 -14.29 -43.09
N LEU A 51 -15.58 -14.86 -42.73
CA LEU A 51 -16.70 -14.10 -42.18
C LEU A 51 -16.22 -13.48 -40.87
N ALA A 52 -15.76 -12.24 -40.95
CA ALA A 52 -15.62 -11.39 -39.78
C ALA A 52 -17.02 -11.16 -39.21
N CYS A 53 -17.44 -12.02 -38.28
CA CYS A 53 -18.42 -11.60 -37.30
C CYS A 53 -17.85 -10.34 -36.63
N PRO A 54 -18.62 -9.25 -36.51
CA PRO A 54 -18.26 -8.24 -35.52
C PRO A 54 -18.15 -8.99 -34.19
N ALA A 55 -17.05 -8.76 -33.46
CA ALA A 55 -17.05 -9.11 -32.05
C ALA A 55 -18.26 -8.37 -31.45
N ALA A 56 -19.23 -9.12 -30.92
CA ALA A 56 -20.18 -8.50 -30.03
C ALA A 56 -19.34 -8.05 -28.83
N ASP A 57 -19.33 -6.74 -28.55
CA ASP A 57 -18.73 -6.24 -27.32
C ASP A 57 -19.35 -7.02 -26.17
N ALA A 58 -18.53 -7.84 -25.52
CA ALA A 58 -18.97 -8.60 -24.37
C ALA A 58 -19.28 -7.55 -23.31
N ALA A 59 -20.57 -7.41 -22.96
CA ALA A 59 -21.01 -6.44 -21.99
C ALA A 59 -20.16 -6.59 -20.71
N GLU A 60 -19.60 -5.47 -20.24
CA GLU A 60 -18.66 -5.47 -19.13
C GLU A 60 -19.24 -6.21 -17.92
N PRO A 61 -18.47 -7.12 -17.30
CA PRO A 61 -18.99 -8.03 -16.26
C PRO A 61 -19.50 -7.28 -15.03
N TYR A 62 -18.95 -6.11 -14.74
CA TYR A 62 -19.39 -5.24 -13.66
C TYR A 62 -20.07 -3.99 -14.21
N GLN A 63 -21.28 -3.74 -13.73
CA GLN A 63 -22.03 -2.51 -13.97
C GLN A 63 -21.88 -1.58 -12.75
N PRO A 64 -21.98 -0.24 -12.92
CA PRO A 64 -21.85 0.71 -11.82
C PRO A 64 -23.11 0.74 -10.93
N THR A 65 -23.37 -0.38 -10.24
CA THR A 65 -24.44 -0.56 -9.26
C THR A 65 -23.96 -1.49 -8.15
N TRP A 66 -24.31 -1.23 -6.90
CA TRP A 66 -23.88 -2.12 -5.80
C TRP A 66 -24.36 -3.56 -5.93
N GLU A 67 -25.45 -3.83 -6.66
CA GLU A 67 -25.91 -5.20 -6.94
C GLU A 67 -24.90 -5.97 -7.82
N SER A 68 -24.38 -5.33 -8.87
CA SER A 68 -23.37 -5.96 -9.75
C SER A 68 -21.99 -6.03 -9.08
N LEU A 69 -21.57 -4.97 -8.39
CA LEU A 69 -20.23 -4.89 -7.79
C LEU A 69 -20.01 -5.91 -6.66
N ARG A 70 -21.06 -6.29 -5.92
CA ARG A 70 -21.03 -7.34 -4.88
C ARG A 70 -20.78 -8.76 -5.40
N THR A 71 -20.76 -8.96 -6.73
CA THR A 71 -20.38 -10.26 -7.31
C THR A 71 -18.86 -10.47 -7.34
N HIS A 72 -18.07 -9.41 -7.12
CA HIS A 72 -16.63 -9.49 -6.92
C HIS A 72 -16.29 -10.10 -5.54
N THR A 73 -15.15 -10.77 -5.42
CA THR A 73 -14.66 -11.30 -4.14
C THR A 73 -13.86 -10.22 -3.41
N PRO A 74 -14.35 -9.62 -2.30
CA PRO A 74 -13.72 -8.41 -1.75
C PRO A 74 -12.31 -8.62 -1.19
N ALA A 75 -12.01 -9.81 -0.68
CA ALA A 75 -10.72 -10.18 -0.12
C ALA A 75 -10.19 -11.46 -0.79
N PRO A 76 -9.43 -11.35 -1.91
CA PRO A 76 -8.91 -12.51 -2.62
C PRO A 76 -7.92 -13.31 -1.76
N GLU A 77 -7.80 -14.61 -2.02
CA GLU A 77 -7.00 -15.51 -1.17
C GLU A 77 -5.53 -15.09 -1.08
N TRP A 78 -4.94 -14.53 -2.15
CA TRP A 78 -3.57 -14.02 -2.13
C TRP A 78 -3.38 -12.94 -1.04
N PHE A 79 -4.37 -12.06 -0.83
CA PHE A 79 -4.31 -10.99 0.17
C PHE A 79 -4.46 -11.57 1.58
N ARG A 80 -5.38 -12.51 1.75
CA ARG A 80 -5.56 -13.26 3.01
C ARG A 80 -4.30 -14.07 3.37
N ASP A 81 -3.54 -14.53 2.38
CA ASP A 81 -2.26 -15.24 2.55
C ASP A 81 -1.07 -14.29 2.75
N ALA A 82 -1.17 -13.05 2.25
CA ALA A 82 -0.09 -12.08 2.25
C ALA A 82 0.29 -11.59 3.66
N LYS A 83 -0.72 -11.33 4.50
CA LYS A 83 -0.63 -10.81 5.89
C LYS A 83 -0.01 -9.43 6.06
N LEU A 84 1.17 -9.19 5.49
CA LEU A 84 1.97 -7.98 5.64
C LEU A 84 2.19 -7.32 4.28
N GLY A 85 2.00 -6.01 4.24
CA GLY A 85 2.52 -5.14 3.19
C GLY A 85 3.19 -3.90 3.76
N ILE A 86 3.91 -3.17 2.92
CA ILE A 86 4.58 -1.93 3.29
C ILE A 86 4.22 -0.82 2.30
N TYR A 87 3.84 0.34 2.84
CA TYR A 87 3.60 1.55 2.06
C TYR A 87 4.35 2.73 2.68
N PHE A 88 4.28 3.90 2.05
CA PHE A 88 5.03 5.06 2.50
C PHE A 88 4.32 6.40 2.28
N HIS A 89 4.17 7.16 3.36
CA HIS A 89 3.79 8.57 3.31
C HIS A 89 5.01 9.44 2.96
N TRP A 90 5.25 9.54 1.67
CA TRP A 90 6.37 10.31 1.10
C TRP A 90 5.89 11.18 -0.06
N GLY A 91 6.23 12.47 -0.02
CA GLY A 91 5.81 13.44 -1.01
C GLY A 91 6.33 14.83 -0.67
N VAL A 92 5.74 15.87 -1.25
CA VAL A 92 6.14 17.27 -1.04
C VAL A 92 5.99 17.68 0.44
N TYR A 93 5.03 17.12 1.16
CA TYR A 93 4.83 17.29 2.60
C TYR A 93 5.97 16.71 3.47
N SER A 94 6.89 15.91 2.90
CA SER A 94 8.11 15.46 3.58
C SER A 94 9.23 16.51 3.59
N VAL A 95 9.15 17.56 2.73
CA VAL A 95 10.18 18.60 2.61
C VAL A 95 10.35 19.46 3.88
N PRO A 96 9.28 19.96 4.53
CA PRO A 96 9.40 20.79 5.73
C PRO A 96 9.98 20.02 6.94
N ALA A 97 9.78 18.68 6.93
CA ALA A 97 10.14 17.75 7.99
C ALA A 97 9.64 18.20 9.38
N PHE A 98 8.41 18.69 9.46
CA PHE A 98 7.83 19.30 10.65
C PHE A 98 6.34 18.97 10.79
N GLY A 99 5.90 18.70 12.03
CA GLY A 99 4.50 18.41 12.33
C GLY A 99 4.08 17.02 11.90
N ASN A 100 3.53 16.91 10.69
CA ASN A 100 3.07 15.68 10.06
C ASN A 100 2.75 15.90 8.57
N GLU A 101 2.23 14.88 7.90
CA GLU A 101 1.74 14.91 6.50
C GLU A 101 0.58 15.90 6.25
N TRP A 102 -0.02 16.47 7.30
CA TRP A 102 -0.98 17.57 7.23
C TRP A 102 -0.33 18.97 7.37
N TYR A 103 1.00 19.07 7.34
CA TYR A 103 1.68 20.36 7.18
C TYR A 103 1.11 21.23 6.02
N PRO A 104 0.76 20.70 4.84
CA PRO A 104 0.22 21.50 3.73
C PRO A 104 -1.08 22.25 4.09
N ARG A 105 -1.90 21.67 4.97
CA ARG A 105 -3.08 22.32 5.56
C ARG A 105 -2.71 23.24 6.72
N THR A 106 -1.98 22.71 7.69
CA THR A 106 -1.78 23.37 8.99
C THR A 106 -0.86 24.59 8.91
N MET A 107 0.02 24.67 7.90
CA MET A 107 0.83 25.87 7.62
C MET A 107 -0.02 27.12 7.30
N PHE A 108 -1.29 26.96 6.91
CA PHE A 108 -2.24 28.06 6.69
C PHE A 108 -3.15 28.33 7.91
N GLY A 109 -2.93 27.66 9.05
CA GLY A 109 -3.76 27.70 10.26
C GLY A 109 -3.72 29.01 11.08
N LYS A 110 -3.60 30.17 10.42
CA LYS A 110 -3.42 31.50 11.04
C LYS A 110 -4.45 31.81 12.13
N ASN A 111 -5.71 31.53 11.81
CA ASN A 111 -6.88 31.77 12.66
C ASN A 111 -7.47 30.46 13.24
N ASN A 112 -6.65 29.41 13.42
CA ASN A 112 -7.05 28.16 14.06
C ASN A 112 -6.08 27.76 15.19
N ASP A 113 -6.53 27.82 16.44
CA ASP A 113 -5.72 27.49 17.62
C ASP A 113 -5.11 26.08 17.58
N SER A 114 -5.77 25.09 16.96
CA SER A 114 -5.23 23.72 16.86
C SER A 114 -4.02 23.60 15.92
N ASP A 115 -3.92 24.51 14.95
CA ASP A 115 -2.95 24.45 13.85
C ASP A 115 -1.94 25.61 13.94
N ARG A 116 -2.15 26.54 14.88
CA ARG A 116 -1.43 27.80 15.00
C ARG A 116 0.09 27.63 15.18
N TRP A 117 0.50 26.57 15.86
CA TRP A 117 1.91 26.20 16.03
C TRP A 117 2.61 25.87 14.69
N SER A 118 1.88 25.28 13.74
CA SER A 118 2.38 24.95 12.40
C SER A 118 2.48 26.20 11.53
N TYR A 119 1.47 27.07 11.60
CA TYR A 119 1.50 28.42 11.00
C TYR A 119 2.67 29.27 11.54
N ASP A 120 2.83 29.37 12.85
CA ASP A 120 3.90 30.18 13.47
C ASP A 120 5.30 29.62 13.11
N HIS A 121 5.46 28.29 13.06
CA HIS A 121 6.69 27.67 12.54
C HIS A 121 6.96 28.02 11.07
N HIS A 122 5.91 28.01 10.23
CA HIS A 122 6.04 28.38 8.82
C HIS A 122 6.50 29.83 8.66
N VAL A 123 5.85 30.76 9.38
CA VAL A 123 6.20 32.19 9.39
C VAL A 123 7.64 32.42 9.87
N GLN A 124 8.08 31.70 10.90
CA GLN A 124 9.44 31.82 11.44
C GLN A 124 10.51 31.27 10.49
N THR A 125 10.19 30.23 9.70
CA THR A 125 11.17 29.45 8.94
C THR A 125 11.24 29.85 7.46
N TYR A 126 10.10 30.18 6.85
CA TYR A 126 9.93 30.38 5.41
C TYR A 126 9.34 31.75 5.05
N GLY A 127 8.46 32.30 5.89
CA GLY A 127 7.80 33.60 5.68
C GLY A 127 6.28 33.52 5.77
N ASP A 128 5.57 34.61 5.46
CA ASP A 128 4.10 34.59 5.40
C ASP A 128 3.62 33.60 4.33
N PRO A 129 2.67 32.69 4.60
CA PRO A 129 2.17 31.73 3.61
C PRO A 129 1.57 32.35 2.33
N ALA A 130 1.25 33.66 2.32
CA ALA A 130 0.90 34.39 1.10
C ALA A 130 2.08 34.54 0.13
N GLU A 131 3.30 34.69 0.65
CA GLU A 131 4.55 34.89 -0.11
C GLU A 131 5.30 33.55 -0.31
N TYR A 132 5.17 32.66 0.68
CA TYR A 132 5.69 31.29 0.66
C TYR A 132 4.56 30.24 0.73
N PRO A 133 3.70 30.16 -0.31
CA PRO A 133 2.63 29.16 -0.37
C PRO A 133 3.20 27.74 -0.55
N TYR A 134 2.37 26.71 -0.32
CA TYR A 134 2.80 25.31 -0.20
C TYR A 134 3.59 24.81 -1.43
N GLU A 135 3.22 25.21 -2.64
CA GLU A 135 3.90 24.75 -3.86
C GLU A 135 5.36 25.20 -3.97
N ARG A 136 5.82 26.15 -3.14
CA ARG A 136 7.25 26.50 -3.01
C ARG A 136 8.11 25.33 -2.51
N PHE A 137 7.51 24.31 -1.88
CA PHE A 137 8.21 23.09 -1.50
C PHE A 137 8.40 22.10 -2.64
N VAL A 138 7.62 22.19 -3.74
CA VAL A 138 7.70 21.23 -4.85
C VAL A 138 9.11 21.15 -5.47
N PRO A 139 9.82 22.26 -5.77
CA PRO A 139 11.19 22.18 -6.32
C PRO A 139 12.25 21.69 -5.32
N GLN A 140 11.91 21.55 -4.04
CA GLN A 140 12.79 21.04 -2.98
C GLN A 140 12.57 19.55 -2.72
N PHE A 141 11.51 18.96 -3.27
CA PHE A 141 11.27 17.52 -3.28
C PHE A 141 12.06 16.91 -4.43
N THR A 142 13.35 16.59 -4.20
CA THR A 142 14.28 16.22 -5.28
C THR A 142 14.45 14.72 -5.50
N ALA A 143 14.14 13.87 -4.49
CA ALA A 143 14.35 12.43 -4.55
C ALA A 143 15.77 11.98 -5.00
N GLU A 144 16.81 12.76 -4.70
CA GLU A 144 18.20 12.53 -5.13
C GLU A 144 18.78 11.15 -4.74
N HIS A 145 18.24 10.53 -3.70
CA HIS A 145 18.64 9.24 -3.14
C HIS A 145 17.51 8.19 -3.21
N PHE A 146 16.44 8.47 -3.98
CA PHE A 146 15.37 7.50 -4.21
C PHE A 146 15.80 6.42 -5.22
N ASP A 147 15.64 5.16 -4.81
CA ASP A 147 15.90 3.98 -5.61
C ASP A 147 14.75 2.98 -5.34
N ALA A 148 13.87 2.81 -6.34
CA ALA A 148 12.71 1.95 -6.24
C ALA A 148 13.09 0.47 -6.04
N ASP A 149 14.17 0.02 -6.67
CA ASP A 149 14.66 -1.35 -6.55
C ASP A 149 15.18 -1.62 -5.13
N ALA A 150 15.97 -0.71 -4.57
CA ALA A 150 16.50 -0.83 -3.21
C ALA A 150 15.39 -0.72 -2.14
N TRP A 151 14.37 0.12 -2.38
CA TRP A 151 13.22 0.24 -1.48
C TRP A 151 12.37 -1.03 -1.48
N VAL A 152 11.98 -1.53 -2.66
CA VAL A 152 11.17 -2.76 -2.74
C VAL A 152 11.96 -3.98 -2.27
N GLU A 153 13.27 -4.05 -2.52
CA GLU A 153 14.12 -5.10 -1.93
C GLU A 153 14.09 -5.04 -0.39
N LEU A 154 14.26 -3.87 0.21
CA LEU A 154 14.16 -3.71 1.67
C LEU A 154 12.78 -4.14 2.21
N PHE A 155 11.71 -3.83 1.50
CA PHE A 155 10.35 -4.23 1.90
C PHE A 155 10.12 -5.74 1.74
N GLN A 156 10.67 -6.37 0.70
CA GLN A 156 10.67 -7.82 0.53
C GLN A 156 11.48 -8.51 1.64
N GLN A 157 12.67 -7.99 1.96
CA GLN A 157 13.51 -8.47 3.07
C GLN A 157 12.78 -8.35 4.41
N ALA A 158 11.92 -7.35 4.59
CA ALA A 158 11.07 -7.17 5.76
C ALA A 158 9.89 -8.16 5.85
N GLY A 159 9.65 -8.96 4.81
CA GLY A 159 8.54 -9.91 4.74
C GLY A 159 7.24 -9.35 4.15
N ALA A 160 7.24 -8.15 3.56
CA ALA A 160 6.07 -7.69 2.83
C ALA A 160 5.77 -8.60 1.62
N ARG A 161 4.49 -8.80 1.32
CA ARG A 161 4.01 -9.46 0.10
C ARG A 161 3.22 -8.51 -0.83
N PHE A 162 2.85 -7.33 -0.34
CA PHE A 162 2.33 -6.20 -1.14
C PHE A 162 3.02 -4.88 -0.77
N VAL A 163 3.25 -4.00 -1.75
CA VAL A 163 3.94 -2.70 -1.57
C VAL A 163 3.38 -1.60 -2.45
N GLY A 164 3.51 -0.34 -2.03
CA GLY A 164 3.12 0.79 -2.88
C GLY A 164 3.28 2.18 -2.24
N PRO A 165 3.19 3.26 -3.04
CA PRO A 165 3.20 4.62 -2.54
C PRO A 165 1.84 5.06 -1.96
N VAL A 166 1.87 6.14 -1.19
CA VAL A 166 0.79 7.14 -1.28
C VAL A 166 0.86 7.75 -2.67
N ALA A 167 -0.06 7.33 -3.54
CA ALA A 167 -0.09 7.76 -4.94
C ALA A 167 -0.54 9.22 -5.04
N GLU A 168 -1.53 9.62 -4.23
CA GLU A 168 -1.84 11.02 -3.97
C GLU A 168 -2.37 11.18 -2.53
N HIS A 169 -1.78 12.10 -1.79
CA HIS A 169 -2.23 12.45 -0.43
C HIS A 169 -3.34 13.54 -0.50
N HIS A 170 -3.71 14.13 0.63
CA HIS A 170 -4.67 15.24 0.65
C HIS A 170 -4.18 16.53 -0.05
N ASP A 171 -2.88 16.64 -0.32
CA ASP A 171 -2.20 17.84 -0.80
C ASP A 171 -2.34 18.06 -2.31
N GLY A 172 -2.92 17.11 -3.05
CA GLY A 172 -3.24 17.22 -4.47
C GLY A 172 -2.08 16.99 -5.43
N PHE A 173 -0.92 16.55 -4.91
CA PHE A 173 0.28 16.26 -5.71
C PHE A 173 0.35 14.76 -6.06
N ALA A 174 0.35 14.46 -7.36
CA ALA A 174 0.36 13.09 -7.88
C ALA A 174 1.78 12.51 -7.90
N MET A 175 1.96 11.30 -7.38
CA MET A 175 3.25 10.60 -7.33
C MET A 175 3.50 9.68 -8.54
N TRP A 176 2.88 9.98 -9.68
CA TRP A 176 3.03 9.24 -10.95
C TRP A 176 3.15 10.21 -12.15
N ASP A 177 3.44 9.69 -13.34
CA ASP A 177 3.40 10.48 -14.58
C ASP A 177 1.97 10.71 -15.08
N SER A 178 1.43 11.91 -14.85
CA SER A 178 -0.01 12.22 -14.97
C SER A 178 -0.32 13.23 -16.09
N ASP A 179 -1.16 12.84 -17.04
CA ASP A 179 -1.75 13.77 -18.03
C ASP A 179 -2.93 14.57 -17.43
N VAL A 180 -3.48 14.13 -16.29
CA VAL A 180 -4.65 14.73 -15.65
C VAL A 180 -4.30 16.00 -14.86
N THR A 181 -3.12 16.05 -14.24
CA THR A 181 -2.66 17.21 -13.43
C THR A 181 -1.20 17.56 -13.69
N PRO A 182 -0.83 18.84 -13.90
CA PRO A 182 0.57 19.25 -14.00
C PRO A 182 1.28 19.23 -12.64
N TRP A 183 0.55 19.03 -11.53
CA TRP A 183 1.09 18.84 -10.19
C TRP A 183 1.38 17.37 -9.95
N ASN A 184 2.40 16.87 -10.63
CA ASN A 184 2.83 15.49 -10.55
C ASN A 184 4.36 15.38 -10.43
N ALA A 185 4.83 14.22 -9.98
CA ALA A 185 6.25 13.94 -9.72
C ALA A 185 7.11 13.82 -10.99
N ALA A 186 6.53 13.55 -12.15
CA ALA A 186 7.25 13.46 -13.44
C ALA A 186 7.51 14.85 -14.06
N ASP A 187 6.55 15.77 -13.96
CA ASP A 187 6.69 17.15 -14.42
C ASP A 187 7.51 18.03 -13.46
N ARG A 188 7.37 17.81 -12.14
CA ARG A 188 7.84 18.73 -11.10
C ARG A 188 8.51 17.98 -9.95
N GLY A 189 9.40 18.66 -9.22
CA GLY A 189 10.11 18.06 -8.09
C GLY A 189 11.16 17.06 -8.58
N PRO A 190 10.99 15.75 -8.34
CA PRO A 190 12.01 14.75 -8.68
C PRO A 190 12.12 14.44 -10.18
N GLN A 191 11.12 14.84 -10.98
CA GLN A 191 11.01 14.56 -12.41
C GLN A 191 11.06 13.05 -12.73
N ARG A 192 10.31 12.25 -11.95
CA ARG A 192 10.28 10.78 -11.97
C ARG A 192 8.87 10.24 -11.74
N ASP A 193 8.53 9.16 -12.44
CA ASP A 193 7.30 8.39 -12.22
C ASP A 193 7.48 7.45 -11.01
N ILE A 194 7.31 7.98 -9.80
CA ILE A 194 7.59 7.24 -8.56
C ILE A 194 6.72 5.98 -8.44
N LEU A 195 5.42 6.07 -8.77
CA LEU A 195 4.51 4.92 -8.80
C LEU A 195 4.91 3.91 -9.87
N GLY A 196 5.23 4.34 -11.10
CA GLY A 196 5.66 3.45 -12.17
C GLY A 196 6.97 2.72 -11.88
N GLU A 197 7.95 3.41 -11.29
CA GLU A 197 9.22 2.80 -10.87
C GLU A 197 9.00 1.75 -9.76
N ILE A 198 8.16 2.04 -8.76
CA ILE A 198 7.81 1.08 -7.69
C ILE A 198 7.01 -0.10 -8.25
N ALA A 199 6.08 0.14 -9.17
CA ALA A 199 5.31 -0.89 -9.85
C ALA A 199 6.22 -1.84 -10.64
N ALA A 200 7.24 -1.31 -11.33
CA ALA A 200 8.24 -2.12 -12.02
C ALA A 200 9.08 -2.96 -11.03
N ALA A 201 9.60 -2.35 -9.96
CA ALA A 201 10.41 -3.04 -8.96
C ALA A 201 9.63 -4.12 -8.18
N ALA A 202 8.33 -3.90 -7.90
CA ALA A 202 7.43 -4.85 -7.26
C ALA A 202 7.17 -6.07 -8.15
N ARG A 203 6.79 -5.86 -9.41
CA ARG A 203 6.54 -6.94 -10.39
C ARG A 203 7.78 -7.80 -10.64
N GLN A 204 8.97 -7.20 -10.70
CA GLN A 204 10.24 -7.94 -10.82
C GLN A 204 10.51 -8.89 -9.64
N ARG A 205 9.88 -8.66 -8.48
CA ARG A 205 10.05 -9.40 -7.23
C ARG A 205 8.84 -10.26 -6.86
N ASP A 206 7.87 -10.42 -7.77
CA ASP A 206 6.59 -11.11 -7.54
C ASP A 206 5.81 -10.55 -6.34
N MET A 207 5.89 -9.23 -6.16
CA MET A 207 5.19 -8.50 -5.11
C MET A 207 3.96 -7.78 -5.67
N LYS A 208 2.89 -7.82 -4.90
CA LYS A 208 1.60 -7.20 -5.23
C LYS A 208 1.68 -5.67 -5.09
N LEU A 209 1.07 -4.93 -6.01
CA LEU A 209 1.14 -3.47 -6.04
C LEU A 209 -0.06 -2.84 -5.32
N VAL A 210 0.22 -1.82 -4.51
CA VAL A 210 -0.77 -0.93 -3.90
C VAL A 210 -0.65 0.47 -4.50
N ALA A 211 -1.78 1.16 -4.64
CA ALA A 211 -1.80 2.62 -4.80
C ALA A 211 -2.79 3.19 -3.77
N THR A 212 -2.31 4.01 -2.83
CA THR A 212 -3.18 4.62 -1.81
C THR A 212 -3.56 6.05 -2.19
N PHE A 213 -4.85 6.37 -2.04
CA PHE A 213 -5.49 7.60 -2.50
C PHE A 213 -6.21 8.29 -1.36
N HIS A 214 -5.81 9.53 -1.08
CA HIS A 214 -6.36 10.37 -0.01
C HIS A 214 -6.96 11.67 -0.59
N HIS A 215 -7.05 11.74 -1.93
CA HIS A 215 -7.39 12.94 -2.69
C HIS A 215 -8.87 13.33 -2.61
N ALA A 216 -9.76 12.45 -2.14
CA ALA A 216 -11.16 12.80 -1.87
C ALA A 216 -11.30 14.02 -0.95
N ARG A 217 -10.35 14.19 -0.01
CA ARG A 217 -10.27 15.33 0.91
C ARG A 217 -9.67 16.60 0.31
N ASN A 218 -8.96 16.52 -0.82
CA ASN A 218 -8.37 17.70 -1.49
C ASN A 218 -9.47 18.68 -1.96
N ASN A 219 -10.62 18.13 -2.34
CA ASN A 219 -11.92 18.76 -2.62
C ASN A 219 -12.24 20.03 -1.79
N LEU A 220 -11.89 21.21 -2.30
CA LEU A 220 -12.14 22.50 -1.64
C LEU A 220 -13.41 23.15 -2.19
N TRP A 221 -14.53 22.89 -1.52
CA TRP A 221 -15.88 23.28 -1.96
C TRP A 221 -16.74 23.86 -0.84
N GLN A 222 -17.77 24.62 -1.22
CA GLN A 222 -18.73 25.21 -0.29
C GLN A 222 -19.84 24.19 -0.01
N LYS A 223 -19.78 23.55 1.16
CA LYS A 223 -20.71 22.48 1.57
C LYS A 223 -22.09 23.04 1.96
N ASP A 224 -22.13 24.21 2.57
CA ASP A 224 -23.36 24.96 2.83
C ASP A 224 -23.20 26.43 2.38
N PRO A 225 -23.72 26.79 1.19
CA PRO A 225 -23.71 28.17 0.70
C PRO A 225 -24.48 29.18 1.56
N ALA A 226 -25.44 28.74 2.39
CA ALA A 226 -26.19 29.63 3.27
C ALA A 226 -25.42 29.99 4.55
N LYS A 227 -24.37 29.22 4.89
CA LYS A 227 -23.46 29.48 6.02
C LYS A 227 -22.07 29.96 5.62
N ASP A 228 -21.79 30.06 4.31
CA ASP A 228 -20.43 30.19 3.74
C ASP A 228 -19.45 29.12 4.27
N GLU A 229 -19.95 27.88 4.42
CA GLU A 229 -19.21 26.77 5.02
C GLU A 229 -18.34 26.07 3.96
N TRP A 230 -17.04 26.39 3.95
CA TRP A 230 -16.04 25.75 3.07
C TRP A 230 -15.37 24.56 3.76
N THR A 231 -15.37 23.42 3.08
CA THR A 231 -14.70 22.19 3.51
C THR A 231 -13.56 21.80 2.55
N GLY A 232 -12.77 20.79 2.91
CA GLY A 232 -11.59 20.32 2.15
C GLY A 232 -10.27 20.57 2.87
N HIS A 233 -9.19 19.94 2.39
CA HIS A 233 -7.87 19.99 3.01
C HIS A 233 -7.34 21.44 3.13
N TYR A 234 -7.54 22.24 2.08
CA TYR A 234 -7.11 23.65 2.01
C TYR A 234 -8.18 24.66 2.46
N SER A 235 -9.16 24.27 3.29
CA SER A 235 -10.20 25.18 3.81
C SER A 235 -9.63 26.45 4.48
N HIS A 236 -8.45 26.36 5.12
CA HIS A 236 -7.77 27.53 5.71
C HIS A 236 -7.23 28.50 4.65
N VAL A 237 -6.80 28.03 3.48
CA VAL A 237 -6.41 28.90 2.36
C VAL A 237 -7.60 29.72 1.91
N LYS A 238 -8.77 29.07 1.72
CA LYS A 238 -9.98 29.78 1.31
C LYS A 238 -10.45 30.84 2.31
N ARG A 239 -10.24 30.60 3.61
CA ARG A 239 -10.59 31.53 4.70
C ARG A 239 -9.58 32.68 4.85
N ASP A 240 -8.30 32.35 4.98
CA ASP A 240 -7.27 33.29 5.46
C ASP A 240 -6.35 33.82 4.34
N PHE A 241 -6.30 33.14 3.19
CA PHE A 241 -5.40 33.43 2.05
C PHE A 241 -6.09 33.29 0.67
N PRO A 242 -7.32 33.81 0.47
CA PRO A 242 -8.10 33.55 -0.74
C PRO A 242 -7.40 33.98 -2.03
N GLN A 243 -6.53 35.00 -1.99
CA GLN A 243 -5.74 35.47 -3.14
C GLN A 243 -4.79 34.42 -3.73
N LEU A 244 -4.43 33.39 -2.96
CA LEU A 244 -3.63 32.27 -3.51
C LEU A 244 -4.43 31.49 -4.56
N LEU A 245 -5.75 31.46 -4.44
CA LEU A 245 -6.67 30.73 -5.33
C LEU A 245 -6.99 31.49 -6.64
N ASP A 246 -6.48 32.71 -6.81
CA ASP A 246 -6.61 33.48 -8.05
C ASP A 246 -5.70 32.94 -9.17
N ASP A 247 -4.66 32.19 -8.82
CA ASP A 247 -3.82 31.46 -9.78
C ASP A 247 -4.51 30.13 -10.18
N PRO A 248 -4.87 29.93 -11.47
CA PRO A 248 -5.62 28.76 -11.89
C PRO A 248 -4.86 27.44 -11.72
N GLU A 249 -3.53 27.47 -11.73
CA GLU A 249 -2.71 26.26 -11.60
C GLU A 249 -2.61 25.86 -10.12
N ARG A 250 -2.31 26.80 -9.21
CA ARG A 250 -2.35 26.55 -7.76
C ARG A 250 -3.74 26.15 -7.29
N ALA A 251 -4.80 26.73 -7.87
CA ALA A 251 -6.18 26.33 -7.56
C ALA A 251 -6.45 24.83 -7.83
N LEU A 252 -5.81 24.23 -8.84
CA LEU A 252 -5.90 22.79 -9.08
C LEU A 252 -5.20 21.97 -7.98
N LEU A 253 -4.00 22.36 -7.55
CA LEU A 253 -3.28 21.70 -6.44
C LEU A 253 -4.11 21.74 -5.15
N TYR A 254 -4.71 22.89 -4.85
CA TYR A 254 -5.50 23.08 -3.63
C TYR A 254 -6.95 22.59 -3.74
N GLY A 255 -7.31 21.87 -4.83
CA GLY A 255 -8.63 21.30 -5.05
C GLY A 255 -9.76 22.32 -5.21
N TYR A 256 -9.44 23.59 -5.47
CA TYR A 256 -10.41 24.68 -5.60
C TYR A 256 -10.94 24.76 -7.02
N MET A 257 -12.06 24.08 -7.26
CA MET A 257 -12.74 24.08 -8.55
C MET A 257 -14.24 23.80 -8.39
N PRO A 258 -15.07 24.06 -9.42
CA PRO A 258 -16.48 23.66 -9.39
C PRO A 258 -16.64 22.17 -9.08
N ARG A 259 -17.63 21.82 -8.25
CA ARG A 259 -17.76 20.47 -7.69
C ARG A 259 -17.78 19.36 -8.75
N ASP A 260 -18.53 19.54 -9.83
CA ASP A 260 -18.62 18.55 -10.92
C ASP A 260 -17.29 18.38 -11.67
N LYS A 261 -16.49 19.44 -11.76
CA LYS A 261 -15.11 19.38 -12.28
C LYS A 261 -14.23 18.60 -11.32
N PHE A 262 -14.33 18.84 -10.01
CA PHE A 262 -13.58 18.07 -9.01
C PHE A 262 -13.92 16.58 -9.08
N LEU A 263 -15.20 16.21 -9.17
CA LEU A 263 -15.62 14.81 -9.26
C LEU A 263 -15.07 14.11 -10.51
N THR A 264 -15.06 14.82 -11.64
CA THR A 264 -14.46 14.32 -12.90
C THR A 264 -12.94 14.19 -12.80
N PHE A 265 -12.28 15.14 -12.15
CA PHE A 265 -10.84 15.11 -11.88
C PHE A 265 -10.45 13.99 -10.91
N TRP A 266 -11.27 13.74 -9.88
CA TRP A 266 -11.09 12.67 -8.90
C TRP A 266 -11.16 11.28 -9.55
N ARG A 267 -12.15 11.05 -10.43
CA ARG A 267 -12.25 9.79 -11.23
C ARG A 267 -11.08 9.66 -12.19
N ALA A 268 -10.80 10.67 -13.01
CA ALA A 268 -9.76 10.61 -14.03
C ALA A 268 -8.37 10.25 -13.47
N LYS A 269 -8.03 10.72 -12.25
CA LYS A 269 -6.79 10.32 -11.56
C LYS A 269 -6.75 8.84 -11.17
N LEU A 270 -7.88 8.26 -10.78
CA LEU A 270 -8.00 6.83 -10.47
C LEU A 270 -7.92 6.00 -11.76
N ASP A 271 -8.71 6.38 -12.77
CA ASP A 271 -8.75 5.71 -14.07
C ASP A 271 -7.34 5.68 -14.69
N GLU A 272 -6.61 6.80 -14.67
CA GLU A 272 -5.23 6.89 -15.15
C GLU A 272 -4.27 5.93 -14.44
N VAL A 273 -4.38 5.79 -13.11
CA VAL A 273 -3.52 4.88 -12.34
C VAL A 273 -3.90 3.41 -12.55
N ILE A 274 -5.19 3.11 -12.70
CA ILE A 274 -5.69 1.77 -13.02
C ILE A 274 -5.15 1.33 -14.38
N ASP A 275 -5.34 2.17 -15.40
CA ASP A 275 -5.03 1.86 -16.79
C ASP A 275 -3.51 1.72 -17.02
N ARG A 276 -2.70 2.60 -16.41
CA ARG A 276 -1.22 2.58 -16.56
C ARG A 276 -0.54 1.53 -15.67
N TYR A 277 -0.97 1.38 -14.42
CA TYR A 277 -0.21 0.65 -13.39
C TYR A 277 -0.92 -0.59 -12.85
N SER A 278 -2.21 -0.81 -13.13
CA SER A 278 -2.95 -2.04 -12.79
C SER A 278 -2.66 -2.53 -11.35
N PRO A 279 -2.86 -1.69 -10.32
CA PRO A 279 -2.55 -2.07 -8.94
C PRO A 279 -3.44 -3.22 -8.48
N ASP A 280 -2.91 -4.08 -7.61
CA ASP A 280 -3.67 -5.16 -6.98
C ASP A 280 -4.54 -4.67 -5.82
N ILE A 281 -4.18 -3.53 -5.22
CA ILE A 281 -4.97 -2.83 -4.20
C ILE A 281 -5.09 -1.35 -4.57
N ILE A 282 -6.32 -0.87 -4.73
CA ILE A 282 -6.63 0.55 -4.56
C ILE A 282 -7.06 0.75 -3.11
N TYR A 283 -6.39 1.64 -2.39
CA TYR A 283 -6.71 1.96 -1.00
C TYR A 283 -7.23 3.40 -0.91
N PHE A 284 -8.28 3.63 -0.14
CA PHE A 284 -8.76 4.96 0.21
C PHE A 284 -8.61 5.26 1.69
N ASP A 285 -8.11 6.47 1.96
CA ASP A 285 -8.33 7.13 3.24
C ASP A 285 -9.78 7.65 3.36
N SER A 286 -10.13 8.16 4.54
CA SER A 286 -11.42 8.78 4.86
C SER A 286 -11.80 9.94 3.91
N TRP A 287 -13.08 10.33 3.95
CA TRP A 287 -13.75 11.28 3.05
C TRP A 287 -14.13 10.70 1.68
N LEU A 288 -14.07 9.37 1.51
CA LEU A 288 -14.63 8.73 0.33
C LEU A 288 -16.17 8.75 0.38
N ASP A 289 -16.78 8.86 1.57
CA ASP A 289 -18.21 9.14 1.77
C ASP A 289 -18.67 10.50 1.19
N GLU A 290 -17.82 11.54 1.24
CA GLU A 290 -18.07 12.85 0.61
C GLU A 290 -18.09 12.76 -0.92
N ILE A 291 -17.61 11.68 -1.54
CA ILE A 291 -17.76 11.44 -2.97
C ILE A 291 -19.16 10.83 -3.23
N PRO A 292 -19.97 11.36 -4.16
CA PRO A 292 -21.30 10.81 -4.45
C PRO A 292 -21.29 9.32 -4.79
N GLU A 293 -22.39 8.62 -4.49
CA GLU A 293 -22.46 7.16 -4.64
C GLU A 293 -22.24 6.70 -6.09
N ASP A 294 -22.84 7.39 -7.06
CA ASP A 294 -22.70 7.07 -8.50
C ASP A 294 -21.25 7.20 -8.98
N GLN A 295 -20.49 8.10 -8.36
CA GLN A 295 -19.08 8.36 -8.66
C GLN A 295 -18.19 7.24 -8.10
N ARG A 296 -18.49 6.77 -6.89
CA ARG A 296 -17.85 5.58 -6.30
C ARG A 296 -18.18 4.33 -7.11
N GLN A 297 -19.44 4.13 -7.49
CA GLN A 297 -19.88 2.99 -8.30
C GLN A 297 -19.20 2.95 -9.68
N GLN A 298 -19.02 4.11 -10.33
CA GLN A 298 -18.27 4.22 -11.59
C GLN A 298 -16.80 3.80 -11.44
N PHE A 299 -16.09 4.33 -10.43
CA PHE A 299 -14.71 3.95 -10.16
C PHE A 299 -14.56 2.44 -9.88
N VAL A 300 -15.40 1.86 -9.01
CA VAL A 300 -15.30 0.44 -8.65
C VAL A 300 -15.62 -0.45 -9.86
N ALA A 301 -16.60 -0.07 -10.69
CA ALA A 301 -16.89 -0.79 -11.93
C ALA A 301 -15.69 -0.77 -12.90
N HIS A 302 -15.10 0.41 -13.16
CA HIS A 302 -13.91 0.55 -14.01
C HIS A 302 -12.77 -0.34 -13.51
N TYR A 303 -12.44 -0.26 -12.22
CA TYR A 303 -11.36 -1.05 -11.64
C TYR A 303 -11.59 -2.56 -11.73
N PHE A 304 -12.81 -3.03 -11.44
CA PHE A 304 -13.14 -4.46 -11.51
C PHE A 304 -13.24 -4.98 -12.95
N ASN A 305 -13.69 -4.15 -13.91
CA ASN A 305 -13.70 -4.49 -15.34
C ASN A 305 -12.27 -4.54 -15.91
N HIS A 306 -11.42 -3.58 -15.56
CA HIS A 306 -9.99 -3.60 -15.89
C HIS A 306 -9.32 -4.86 -15.35
N ALA A 307 -9.55 -5.19 -14.08
CA ALA A 307 -9.02 -6.40 -13.45
C ALA A 307 -9.49 -7.68 -14.15
N ALA A 308 -10.78 -7.78 -14.49
CA ALA A 308 -11.33 -8.91 -15.23
C ALA A 308 -10.74 -9.05 -16.65
N ALA A 309 -10.45 -7.94 -17.33
CA ALA A 309 -9.80 -7.95 -18.64
C ALA A 309 -8.32 -8.41 -18.59
N HIS A 310 -7.68 -8.32 -17.42
CA HIS A 310 -6.27 -8.66 -17.19
C HIS A 310 -6.05 -9.95 -16.38
N ASP A 311 -7.11 -10.74 -16.10
CA ASP A 311 -7.08 -11.92 -15.23
C ASP A 311 -6.48 -11.64 -13.83
N GLN A 312 -6.75 -10.43 -13.32
CA GLN A 312 -6.20 -9.94 -12.06
C GLN A 312 -7.22 -10.05 -10.92
N GLN A 313 -6.79 -10.59 -9.78
CA GLN A 313 -7.54 -10.54 -8.53
C GLN A 313 -7.17 -9.27 -7.76
N VAL A 314 -8.05 -8.27 -7.77
CA VAL A 314 -7.87 -6.98 -7.10
C VAL A 314 -8.68 -6.87 -5.80
N LEU A 315 -8.46 -5.81 -5.04
CA LEU A 315 -9.38 -5.39 -3.96
C LEU A 315 -9.39 -3.86 -3.79
N VAL A 316 -10.49 -3.34 -3.24
CA VAL A 316 -10.56 -1.94 -2.77
C VAL A 316 -10.55 -1.93 -1.25
N ALA A 317 -9.59 -1.24 -0.64
CA ALA A 317 -9.55 -0.99 0.79
C ALA A 317 -10.12 0.39 1.12
N PHE A 318 -10.90 0.52 2.19
CA PHE A 318 -11.61 1.77 2.54
C PHE A 318 -11.82 1.91 4.05
N LYS A 319 -11.89 3.16 4.54
CA LYS A 319 -12.19 3.46 5.96
C LYS A 319 -13.71 3.48 6.21
N GLN A 320 -14.11 3.24 7.47
CA GLN A 320 -15.46 3.56 7.98
C GLN A 320 -16.60 2.88 7.19
N GLU A 321 -17.64 3.62 6.80
CA GLU A 321 -18.79 3.13 6.00
C GLU A 321 -18.72 3.68 4.55
N ASP A 322 -17.53 4.10 4.10
CA ASP A 322 -17.33 4.81 2.83
C ASP A 322 -17.63 3.94 1.59
N LEU A 323 -17.64 2.61 1.74
CA LEU A 323 -18.12 1.62 0.76
C LEU A 323 -18.91 0.50 1.45
N PRO A 324 -19.74 -0.26 0.72
CA PRO A 324 -20.35 -1.47 1.25
C PRO A 324 -19.30 -2.54 1.64
N ILE A 325 -19.46 -3.14 2.83
CA ILE A 325 -18.57 -4.17 3.41
C ILE A 325 -18.54 -5.50 2.63
N ASP A 326 -19.34 -5.61 1.58
CA ASP A 326 -19.42 -6.72 0.64
C ASP A 326 -18.92 -6.36 -0.78
N VAL A 327 -18.29 -5.19 -0.94
CA VAL A 327 -17.63 -4.74 -2.17
C VAL A 327 -16.11 -4.59 -1.98
N GLY A 328 -15.65 -4.18 -0.79
CA GLY A 328 -14.22 -4.00 -0.48
C GLY A 328 -13.81 -4.56 0.89
N VAL A 329 -12.58 -4.25 1.30
CA VAL A 329 -12.01 -4.58 2.61
C VAL A 329 -12.03 -3.34 3.51
N LEU A 330 -12.64 -3.47 4.69
CA LEU A 330 -12.59 -2.42 5.70
C LEU A 330 -11.17 -2.27 6.25
N ASP A 331 -10.68 -1.03 6.27
CA ASP A 331 -9.47 -0.61 6.93
C ASP A 331 -9.77 0.15 8.24
N LEU A 332 -9.01 -0.15 9.30
CA LEU A 332 -9.09 0.52 10.61
C LEU A 332 -7.82 1.34 10.90
N GLU A 333 -7.94 2.67 11.01
CA GLU A 333 -6.77 3.54 11.19
C GLU A 333 -6.02 3.32 12.52
N LYS A 334 -4.74 2.94 12.45
CA LYS A 334 -3.86 2.68 13.62
C LYS A 334 -4.55 1.81 14.68
N GLY A 335 -5.32 0.84 14.18
CA GLY A 335 -6.40 0.22 14.92
C GLY A 335 -6.28 -1.29 14.99
N GLY A 336 -7.38 -1.89 15.41
CA GLY A 336 -7.54 -3.33 15.43
C GLY A 336 -8.96 -3.70 15.81
N MET A 337 -9.28 -4.98 15.70
CA MET A 337 -10.50 -5.56 16.26
C MET A 337 -10.25 -6.01 17.71
N ALA A 338 -11.21 -5.78 18.61
CA ALA A 338 -11.12 -6.30 19.98
C ALA A 338 -11.15 -7.85 19.97
N GLU A 339 -12.08 -8.38 19.18
CA GLU A 339 -12.36 -9.81 19.05
C GLU A 339 -11.90 -10.36 17.69
N LEU A 340 -12.08 -11.68 17.50
CA LEU A 340 -11.91 -12.32 16.20
C LEU A 340 -12.98 -11.84 15.22
N ALA A 341 -12.57 -11.26 14.08
CA ALA A 341 -13.47 -10.82 13.03
C ALA A 341 -13.87 -11.96 12.07
N GLU A 342 -15.15 -12.01 11.70
CA GLU A 342 -15.70 -12.94 10.70
C GLU A 342 -15.09 -12.72 9.31
N ARG A 343 -15.03 -11.46 8.87
CA ARG A 343 -14.46 -11.07 7.57
C ARG A 343 -12.98 -10.69 7.70
N PRO A 344 -12.16 -10.92 6.65
CA PRO A 344 -10.85 -10.30 6.54
C PRO A 344 -10.97 -8.77 6.58
N TRP A 345 -10.00 -8.10 7.21
CA TRP A 345 -9.93 -6.66 7.37
C TRP A 345 -8.48 -6.19 7.27
N LEU A 346 -8.27 -4.92 6.94
CA LEU A 346 -6.96 -4.28 6.90
C LEU A 346 -6.81 -3.33 8.09
N THR A 347 -5.57 -3.07 8.49
CA THR A 347 -5.24 -1.87 9.25
C THR A 347 -3.91 -1.32 8.77
N ASP A 348 -3.82 -0.01 8.68
CA ASP A 348 -2.57 0.71 8.58
C ASP A 348 -2.00 1.06 9.96
N ASP A 349 -0.71 0.81 10.14
CA ASP A 349 0.07 1.34 11.26
C ASP A 349 1.45 1.77 10.73
N THR A 350 2.24 2.49 11.51
CA THR A 350 3.53 3.05 11.09
C THR A 350 4.67 2.56 11.97
N VAL A 351 5.89 2.49 11.42
CA VAL A 351 7.12 2.25 12.22
C VAL A 351 7.42 3.38 13.21
N SER A 352 6.77 4.54 13.08
CA SER A 352 6.96 5.73 13.91
C SER A 352 5.96 5.87 15.08
N TYR A 353 6.24 6.80 15.99
CA TYR A 353 5.26 7.40 16.88
C TYR A 353 4.85 8.78 16.33
N GLY A 354 3.54 9.06 16.29
CA GLY A 354 3.00 10.34 15.84
C GLY A 354 2.71 10.37 14.33
N SER A 355 3.58 11.04 13.57
CA SER A 355 3.43 11.36 12.15
C SER A 355 3.58 10.13 11.23
N TRP A 356 2.86 10.11 10.11
CA TRP A 356 3.05 9.14 9.03
C TRP A 356 4.22 9.53 8.12
N CYS A 357 4.41 10.81 7.81
CA CYS A 357 5.59 11.27 7.05
C CYS A 357 6.80 11.56 7.96
N TYR A 358 7.97 11.79 7.35
CA TYR A 358 9.19 12.15 8.06
C TYR A 358 9.10 13.53 8.73
N THR A 359 9.47 13.59 10.01
CA THR A 359 9.76 14.84 10.74
C THR A 359 11.12 14.78 11.41
N ARG A 360 11.72 15.94 11.73
CA ARG A 360 13.05 16.00 12.39
C ARG A 360 13.05 15.38 13.79
N ASP A 361 11.91 15.33 14.45
CA ASP A 361 11.68 14.78 15.79
C ASP A 361 10.99 13.40 15.78
N LEU A 362 10.84 12.77 14.60
CA LEU A 362 10.14 11.51 14.44
C LEU A 362 10.80 10.40 15.26
N ARG A 363 10.06 9.85 16.22
CA ARG A 363 10.52 8.73 17.06
C ARG A 363 10.10 7.42 16.43
N ILE A 364 10.99 6.43 16.41
CA ILE A 364 10.73 5.10 15.85
C ILE A 364 10.31 4.12 16.97
N LYS A 365 9.34 3.24 16.69
CA LYS A 365 8.90 2.16 17.56
C LYS A 365 9.99 1.08 17.66
N PRO A 366 10.22 0.46 18.83
CA PRO A 366 11.00 -0.76 18.90
C PRO A 366 10.35 -1.88 18.07
N THR A 367 11.14 -2.67 17.34
CA THR A 367 10.64 -3.74 16.45
C THR A 367 9.66 -4.69 17.14
N LYS A 368 9.93 -5.04 18.41
CA LYS A 368 9.06 -5.87 19.23
C LYS A 368 7.61 -5.34 19.31
N VAL A 369 7.41 -4.02 19.37
CA VAL A 369 6.07 -3.40 19.41
C VAL A 369 5.34 -3.57 18.08
N VAL A 370 6.05 -3.36 16.96
CA VAL A 370 5.49 -3.55 15.59
C VAL A 370 5.14 -5.02 15.36
N LEU A 371 6.05 -5.93 15.69
CA LEU A 371 5.87 -7.38 15.57
C LEU A 371 4.70 -7.88 16.42
N HIS A 372 4.57 -7.42 17.67
CA HIS A 372 3.45 -7.82 18.53
C HIS A 372 2.09 -7.33 18.02
N SER A 373 2.03 -6.09 17.53
CA SER A 373 0.82 -5.56 16.87
C SER A 373 0.45 -6.43 15.67
N PHE A 374 1.42 -6.73 14.80
CA PHE A 374 1.24 -7.58 13.64
C PHE A 374 0.72 -8.99 14.00
N ILE A 375 1.27 -9.62 15.04
CA ILE A 375 0.83 -10.94 15.50
C ILE A 375 -0.62 -10.91 16.05
N ASP A 376 -1.01 -9.86 16.78
CA ASP A 376 -2.40 -9.69 17.24
C ASP A 376 -3.37 -9.54 16.05
N ILE A 377 -3.03 -8.67 15.08
CA ILE A 377 -3.81 -8.41 13.87
C ILE A 377 -4.09 -9.70 13.08
N ILE A 378 -3.05 -10.48 12.75
CA ILE A 378 -3.22 -11.71 11.93
C ILE A 378 -4.01 -12.80 12.66
N SER A 379 -3.94 -12.84 14.00
CA SER A 379 -4.70 -13.79 14.82
C SER A 379 -6.20 -13.51 14.82
N LYS A 380 -6.59 -12.25 14.53
CA LYS A 380 -7.97 -11.75 14.51
C LYS A 380 -8.54 -11.58 13.10
N ASN A 381 -8.00 -12.31 12.12
CA ASN A 381 -8.36 -12.29 10.68
C ASN A 381 -7.82 -11.08 9.89
N GLY A 382 -7.05 -10.20 10.53
CA GLY A 382 -6.56 -8.96 9.94
C GLY A 382 -5.29 -9.10 9.09
N GLN A 383 -5.06 -8.10 8.25
CA GLN A 383 -3.83 -7.87 7.49
C GLN A 383 -3.25 -6.51 7.94
N LEU A 384 -1.92 -6.35 7.92
CA LEU A 384 -1.23 -5.10 8.29
C LEU A 384 -0.60 -4.45 7.05
N MET A 385 -0.88 -3.17 6.84
CA MET A 385 -0.16 -2.31 5.90
C MET A 385 0.75 -1.37 6.70
N LEU A 386 2.05 -1.68 6.76
CA LEU A 386 3.02 -0.96 7.59
C LEU A 386 3.60 0.25 6.84
N ASN A 387 3.39 1.45 7.35
CA ASN A 387 3.95 2.68 6.82
C ASN A 387 5.43 2.85 7.21
N VAL A 388 6.24 3.31 6.26
CA VAL A 388 7.53 3.95 6.50
C VAL A 388 7.49 5.44 6.16
N SER A 389 8.45 6.19 6.71
CA SER A 389 8.51 7.66 6.67
C SER A 389 9.85 8.12 6.06
N PRO A 390 10.03 8.08 4.73
CA PRO A 390 11.25 8.51 4.06
C PRO A 390 11.43 10.03 4.10
N LYS A 391 12.68 10.50 4.04
CA LYS A 391 13.03 11.92 3.89
C LYS A 391 12.75 12.40 2.47
N ALA A 392 12.54 13.71 2.27
CA ALA A 392 12.31 14.31 0.94
C ALA A 392 13.39 14.01 -0.12
N ASP A 393 14.61 13.66 0.29
CA ASP A 393 15.70 13.23 -0.60
C ASP A 393 15.53 11.78 -1.10
N GLY A 394 14.60 10.98 -0.59
CA GLY A 394 14.43 9.56 -0.94
C GLY A 394 15.19 8.58 -0.02
N THR A 395 15.81 9.07 1.05
CA THR A 395 16.44 8.22 2.07
C THR A 395 15.42 7.73 3.08
N ILE A 396 15.25 6.41 3.20
CA ILE A 396 14.61 5.79 4.37
C ILE A 396 15.60 5.86 5.55
N PRO A 397 15.28 6.52 6.68
CA PRO A 397 16.17 6.61 7.85
C PRO A 397 16.62 5.24 8.36
N ALA A 398 17.89 5.11 8.76
CA ALA A 398 18.52 3.85 9.12
C ALA A 398 17.77 3.11 10.24
N GLU A 399 17.21 3.86 11.19
CA GLU A 399 16.44 3.39 12.32
C GLU A 399 15.14 2.69 11.89
N GLN A 400 14.51 3.17 10.82
CA GLN A 400 13.35 2.51 10.20
C GLN A 400 13.79 1.25 9.44
N GLN A 401 14.91 1.32 8.71
CA GLN A 401 15.44 0.14 8.02
C GLN A 401 15.81 -0.98 9.00
N SER A 402 16.31 -0.66 10.20
CA SER A 402 16.60 -1.64 11.25
C SER A 402 15.32 -2.35 11.71
N VAL A 403 14.24 -1.62 11.98
CA VAL A 403 12.93 -2.22 12.32
C VAL A 403 12.45 -3.18 11.23
N LEU A 404 12.57 -2.78 9.97
CA LEU A 404 12.21 -3.64 8.83
C LEU A 404 13.06 -4.90 8.75
N ARG A 405 14.39 -4.80 8.87
CA ARG A 405 15.30 -5.96 8.80
C ARG A 405 15.15 -6.90 10.00
N GLU A 406 14.91 -6.38 11.20
CA GLU A 406 14.66 -7.18 12.40
C GLU A 406 13.30 -7.91 12.32
N LEU A 407 12.26 -7.25 11.81
CA LEU A 407 10.95 -7.86 11.52
C LEU A 407 11.10 -8.97 10.47
N GLY A 408 11.82 -8.69 9.38
CA GLY A 408 12.15 -9.64 8.32
C GLY A 408 12.93 -10.86 8.82
N ALA A 409 13.91 -10.66 9.70
CA ALA A 409 14.67 -11.76 10.30
C ALA A 409 13.79 -12.70 11.16
N TRP A 410 12.82 -12.14 11.90
CA TRP A 410 11.83 -12.95 12.62
C TRP A 410 10.91 -13.70 11.63
N LEU A 411 10.42 -13.05 10.58
CA LEU A 411 9.53 -13.65 9.59
C LEU A 411 10.23 -14.72 8.72
N ALA A 412 11.51 -14.59 8.44
CA ALA A 412 12.30 -15.63 7.78
C ALA A 412 12.40 -16.91 8.63
N LYS A 413 12.38 -16.78 9.97
CA LYS A 413 12.46 -17.89 10.92
C LYS A 413 11.10 -18.51 11.25
N TYR A 414 10.04 -17.70 11.27
CA TYR A 414 8.72 -18.09 11.79
C TYR A 414 7.55 -17.90 10.79
N GLY A 415 7.82 -17.54 9.53
CA GLY A 415 6.80 -17.21 8.53
C GLY A 415 5.77 -18.31 8.24
N GLU A 416 6.07 -19.58 8.51
CA GLU A 416 5.08 -20.69 8.48
C GLU A 416 3.89 -20.44 9.44
N ALA A 417 4.10 -19.72 10.54
CA ALA A 417 3.05 -19.35 11.49
C ALA A 417 2.32 -18.04 11.13
N VAL A 418 2.65 -17.44 9.99
CA VAL A 418 2.10 -16.14 9.54
C VAL A 418 1.41 -16.31 8.19
N TYR A 419 2.19 -16.57 7.14
CA TYR A 419 1.70 -16.61 5.76
C TYR A 419 0.83 -17.84 5.52
N GLU A 420 -0.16 -17.71 4.64
CA GLU A 420 -1.14 -18.77 4.32
C GLU A 420 -1.92 -19.32 5.54
N THR A 421 -1.82 -18.68 6.70
CA THR A 421 -2.61 -19.05 7.87
C THR A 421 -3.99 -18.40 7.86
N ARG A 422 -4.91 -18.98 8.62
CA ARG A 422 -6.19 -18.36 9.00
C ARG A 422 -6.25 -18.31 10.54
N PRO A 423 -7.15 -17.52 11.13
CA PRO A 423 -7.38 -17.56 12.57
C PRO A 423 -7.69 -18.97 13.09
N PHE A 424 -7.41 -19.20 14.37
CA PHE A 424 -7.92 -20.36 15.07
C PHE A 424 -9.28 -20.06 15.72
N VAL A 425 -9.89 -21.03 16.42
CA VAL A 425 -11.19 -20.86 17.10
C VAL A 425 -11.16 -19.84 18.26
N MET A 426 -9.96 -19.41 18.64
CA MET A 426 -9.66 -18.36 19.62
C MET A 426 -8.45 -17.60 19.06
N TYR A 427 -8.53 -16.28 18.96
CA TYR A 427 -7.42 -15.46 18.45
C TYR A 427 -6.22 -15.47 19.40
N GLY A 428 -6.47 -15.52 20.71
CA GLY A 428 -5.43 -15.41 21.73
C GLY A 428 -5.96 -15.42 23.15
N HIS A 429 -5.03 -15.32 24.09
CA HIS A 429 -5.28 -15.10 25.51
C HIS A 429 -4.07 -14.39 26.13
N GLY A 430 -4.23 -13.86 27.35
CA GLY A 430 -3.17 -13.18 28.10
C GLY A 430 -3.71 -12.03 28.97
N PRO A 431 -2.85 -11.40 29.79
CA PRO A 431 -3.25 -10.30 30.66
C PRO A 431 -3.38 -8.94 29.94
N THR A 432 -2.83 -8.79 28.74
CA THR A 432 -2.81 -7.49 28.04
C THR A 432 -4.14 -7.23 27.36
N GLN A 433 -4.93 -6.33 27.96
CA GLN A 433 -6.18 -5.84 27.41
C GLN A 433 -5.95 -4.69 26.43
N THR A 434 -6.73 -4.67 25.37
CA THR A 434 -6.75 -3.62 24.36
C THR A 434 -7.81 -2.57 24.72
N GLY A 435 -7.40 -1.31 24.80
CA GLY A 435 -8.28 -0.15 25.03
C GLY A 435 -8.98 0.31 23.75
N LYS A 436 -9.82 1.34 23.85
CA LYS A 436 -10.40 2.01 22.68
C LYS A 436 -9.31 2.81 21.97
N GLY A 437 -9.11 2.54 20.69
CA GLY A 437 -8.23 3.30 19.80
C GLY A 437 -8.95 4.49 19.18
N HIS A 438 -8.27 5.11 18.21
CA HIS A 438 -8.85 6.17 17.40
C HIS A 438 -9.74 5.58 16.28
N PHE A 439 -10.66 6.39 15.76
CA PHE A 439 -11.51 6.10 14.59
C PHE A 439 -12.28 4.75 14.61
N GLY A 440 -12.58 4.23 15.81
CA GLY A 440 -13.40 3.02 16.00
C GLY A 440 -12.62 1.73 16.18
N GLY A 441 -11.30 1.73 15.93
CA GLY A 441 -10.43 0.59 16.26
C GLY A 441 -10.14 0.46 17.77
N ILE A 442 -9.48 -0.63 18.16
CA ILE A 442 -8.80 -0.74 19.46
C ILE A 442 -7.33 -0.28 19.37
N ALA A 443 -6.77 0.14 20.49
CA ALA A 443 -5.33 0.39 20.66
C ALA A 443 -4.82 -0.34 21.90
N THR A 444 -3.54 -0.70 21.95
CA THR A 444 -2.98 -1.41 23.11
C THR A 444 -2.32 -0.41 24.07
N ASP A 445 -3.00 -0.10 25.18
CA ASP A 445 -2.53 0.89 26.18
C ASP A 445 -1.24 0.46 26.91
N LYS A 446 -0.84 -0.81 26.78
CA LYS A 446 0.34 -1.42 27.39
C LYS A 446 1.03 -2.34 26.40
N PRO A 447 2.36 -2.52 26.46
CA PRO A 447 3.04 -3.51 25.64
C PRO A 447 2.65 -4.93 26.08
N TYR A 448 2.51 -5.82 25.10
CA TYR A 448 2.33 -7.26 25.33
C TYR A 448 3.53 -7.89 26.04
N THR A 449 3.29 -8.98 26.77
CA THR A 449 4.30 -9.72 27.54
C THR A 449 4.40 -11.18 27.08
N ALA A 450 5.35 -11.93 27.64
CA ALA A 450 5.42 -13.38 27.44
C ALA A 450 4.21 -14.15 28.02
N ASP A 451 3.33 -13.50 28.77
CA ASP A 451 2.06 -14.08 29.25
C ASP A 451 0.94 -13.97 28.21
N ASP A 452 1.16 -13.20 27.13
CA ASP A 452 0.24 -13.09 26.00
C ASP A 452 0.62 -14.10 24.90
N VAL A 453 -0.38 -14.83 24.41
CA VAL A 453 -0.25 -15.80 23.33
C VAL A 453 -1.32 -15.51 22.27
N ARG A 454 -0.93 -15.62 21.00
CA ARG A 454 -1.81 -15.53 19.83
C ARG A 454 -1.78 -16.80 19.01
N TYR A 455 -2.86 -17.08 18.30
CA TYR A 455 -3.02 -18.30 17.53
C TYR A 455 -3.31 -18.03 16.06
N THR A 456 -2.58 -18.75 15.22
CA THR A 456 -2.85 -18.87 13.78
C THR A 456 -2.91 -20.36 13.42
N ARG A 457 -3.42 -20.68 12.24
CA ARG A 457 -3.64 -22.07 11.82
C ARG A 457 -3.46 -22.28 10.33
N ARG A 458 -2.83 -23.38 9.94
CA ARG A 458 -2.76 -23.86 8.55
C ARG A 458 -3.04 -25.36 8.50
N GLY A 459 -4.16 -25.74 7.90
CA GLY A 459 -4.59 -27.15 7.83
C GLY A 459 -4.72 -27.82 9.21
N ALA A 460 -4.03 -28.94 9.42
CA ALA A 460 -4.01 -29.66 10.69
C ALA A 460 -3.01 -29.10 11.73
N THR A 461 -2.33 -28.00 11.42
CA THR A 461 -1.31 -27.37 12.28
C THR A 461 -1.84 -26.06 12.85
N VAL A 462 -1.77 -25.91 14.17
CA VAL A 462 -2.01 -24.64 14.89
C VAL A 462 -0.66 -24.11 15.38
N TYR A 463 -0.46 -22.80 15.34
CA TYR A 463 0.72 -22.14 15.86
C TYR A 463 0.30 -21.31 17.06
N ALA A 464 1.01 -21.46 18.19
CA ALA A 464 0.87 -20.62 19.36
C ALA A 464 2.10 -19.69 19.43
N ILE A 465 1.86 -18.41 19.27
CA ILE A 465 2.88 -17.36 19.19
C ILE A 465 2.85 -16.58 20.52
N GLN A 466 3.85 -16.81 21.36
CA GLN A 466 4.02 -16.19 22.65
C GLN A 466 4.76 -14.85 22.50
N LEU A 467 4.21 -13.76 23.02
CA LEU A 467 4.67 -12.38 22.76
C LEU A 467 5.87 -11.97 23.65
N GLY A 468 6.84 -12.87 23.77
CA GLY A 468 8.11 -12.66 24.44
C GLY A 468 8.78 -13.98 24.80
N ALA A 469 10.05 -13.94 25.17
CA ALA A 469 10.71 -15.09 25.80
C ALA A 469 10.06 -15.41 27.16
N PRO A 470 9.56 -16.65 27.38
CA PRO A 470 9.07 -17.08 28.68
C PRO A 470 10.23 -17.28 29.66
N GLN A 471 9.93 -17.29 30.97
CA GLN A 471 10.91 -17.76 31.95
C GLN A 471 11.24 -19.25 31.70
N PRO A 472 12.52 -19.64 31.56
CA PRO A 472 12.90 -21.02 31.28
C PRO A 472 12.34 -22.02 32.29
N GLY A 473 11.77 -23.12 31.80
CA GLY A 473 11.19 -24.18 32.64
C GLY A 473 9.86 -23.85 33.33
N SER A 474 9.29 -22.65 33.13
CA SER A 474 7.94 -22.32 33.61
C SER A 474 6.85 -23.10 32.86
N THR A 475 5.66 -23.25 33.46
CA THR A 475 4.50 -23.86 32.77
C THR A 475 3.72 -22.79 32.03
N ILE A 476 3.44 -23.04 30.75
CA ILE A 476 2.55 -22.21 29.91
C ILE A 476 1.33 -23.06 29.56
N VAL A 477 0.12 -22.49 29.63
CA VAL A 477 -1.14 -23.18 29.33
C VAL A 477 -1.72 -22.63 28.03
N LEU A 478 -1.75 -23.44 26.97
CA LEU A 478 -2.34 -23.05 25.69
C LEU A 478 -3.87 -23.20 25.74
N GLN A 479 -4.54 -22.14 26.22
CA GLN A 479 -5.98 -22.13 26.53
C GLN A 479 -6.91 -22.41 25.34
N ALA A 480 -6.47 -22.22 24.08
CA ALA A 480 -7.31 -22.51 22.91
C ALA A 480 -7.57 -24.02 22.69
N PHE A 481 -6.88 -24.88 23.44
CA PHE A 481 -7.09 -26.34 23.44
C PHE A 481 -7.89 -26.84 24.65
N ALA A 482 -8.41 -25.92 25.49
CA ALA A 482 -9.23 -26.26 26.64
C ALA A 482 -10.46 -27.07 26.23
N LYS A 483 -10.96 -27.90 27.15
CA LYS A 483 -12.19 -28.64 26.94
C LYS A 483 -13.37 -27.67 26.84
N GLN A 484 -14.20 -27.85 25.82
CA GLN A 484 -15.45 -27.11 25.63
C GLN A 484 -16.61 -28.07 25.89
N ASP A 485 -17.62 -27.61 26.65
CA ASP A 485 -18.64 -28.49 27.25
C ASP A 485 -19.35 -29.40 26.23
N ASP A 486 -19.74 -28.84 25.08
CA ASP A 486 -20.50 -29.54 24.03
C ASP A 486 -19.65 -30.06 22.86
N ALA A 487 -18.31 -29.96 22.92
CA ALA A 487 -17.45 -30.27 21.78
C ALA A 487 -16.24 -31.16 22.12
N ALA A 488 -16.01 -32.17 21.26
CA ALA A 488 -14.85 -33.04 21.39
C ALA A 488 -13.53 -32.22 21.38
N PRO A 489 -12.59 -32.49 22.30
CA PRO A 489 -11.33 -31.75 22.39
C PRO A 489 -10.50 -31.94 21.12
N PHE A 490 -9.63 -30.97 20.85
CA PHE A 490 -8.64 -31.10 19.79
C PHE A 490 -7.64 -32.19 20.15
N ASP A 491 -7.58 -33.27 19.37
CA ASP A 491 -6.63 -34.38 19.58
C ASP A 491 -5.22 -33.95 19.12
N VAL A 492 -4.38 -33.57 20.09
CA VAL A 492 -3.02 -33.07 19.88
C VAL A 492 -2.04 -34.23 19.71
N LYS A 493 -1.35 -34.23 18.58
CA LYS A 493 -0.36 -35.26 18.20
C LYS A 493 1.02 -34.96 18.74
N GLN A 494 1.47 -33.71 18.58
CA GLN A 494 2.79 -33.25 19.00
C GLN A 494 2.82 -31.73 19.13
N VAL A 495 3.63 -31.25 20.08
CA VAL A 495 4.08 -29.86 20.17
C VAL A 495 5.56 -29.82 19.81
N LYS A 496 5.95 -28.88 18.95
CA LYS A 496 7.34 -28.56 18.61
C LYS A 496 7.62 -27.09 18.84
N LEU A 497 8.84 -26.77 19.23
CA LEU A 497 9.36 -25.40 19.20
C LEU A 497 9.84 -25.10 17.77
N LEU A 498 9.48 -23.95 17.20
CA LEU A 498 10.10 -23.50 15.95
C LEU A 498 11.43 -22.80 16.23
N GLY A 499 12.39 -22.96 15.33
CA GLY A 499 13.70 -22.31 15.46
C GLY A 499 14.62 -22.89 16.54
N SER A 500 14.31 -24.09 17.06
CA SER A 500 15.15 -24.88 17.97
C SER A 500 14.75 -26.36 17.89
N ASP A 501 15.72 -27.26 18.04
CA ASP A 501 15.48 -28.71 18.15
C ASP A 501 15.18 -29.16 19.60
N GLU A 502 15.04 -28.22 20.55
CA GLU A 502 14.76 -28.54 21.95
C GLU A 502 13.38 -29.24 22.11
N PRO A 503 13.33 -30.45 22.71
CA PRO A 503 12.09 -31.20 22.86
C PRO A 503 11.20 -30.57 23.95
N ILE A 504 10.06 -30.00 23.54
CA ILE A 504 9.06 -29.47 24.46
C ILE A 504 8.36 -30.61 25.19
N LYS A 505 8.38 -30.57 26.53
CA LYS A 505 7.51 -31.40 27.38
C LYS A 505 6.12 -30.80 27.37
N TRP A 506 5.11 -31.61 27.12
CA TRP A 506 3.72 -31.17 27.09
C TRP A 506 2.76 -32.26 27.55
N SER A 507 1.58 -31.86 28.00
CA SER A 507 0.44 -32.73 28.31
C SER A 507 -0.87 -32.00 28.07
N GLN A 508 -1.89 -32.70 27.57
CA GLN A 508 -3.22 -32.13 27.39
C GLN A 508 -4.07 -32.37 28.65
N THR A 509 -4.65 -31.31 29.19
CA THR A 509 -5.51 -31.28 30.38
C THR A 509 -6.85 -30.62 30.04
N ASP A 510 -7.83 -30.63 30.96
CA ASP A 510 -9.12 -29.95 30.74
C ASP A 510 -8.94 -28.42 30.52
N ALA A 511 -7.86 -27.83 31.05
CA ALA A 511 -7.55 -26.40 30.91
C ALA A 511 -6.82 -26.02 29.60
N GLY A 512 -6.35 -27.00 28.82
CA GLY A 512 -5.65 -26.78 27.56
C GLY A 512 -4.47 -27.71 27.34
N VAL A 513 -3.53 -27.30 26.50
CA VAL A 513 -2.21 -27.97 26.40
C VAL A 513 -1.25 -27.26 27.33
N GLU A 514 -0.82 -27.94 28.38
CA GLU A 514 0.25 -27.47 29.25
C GLU A 514 1.59 -27.81 28.60
N ILE A 515 2.47 -26.82 28.48
CA ILE A 515 3.84 -26.97 27.96
C ILE A 515 4.84 -26.46 28.99
N THR A 516 6.01 -27.11 29.08
CA THR A 516 7.16 -26.55 29.79
C THR A 516 7.91 -25.61 28.85
N ALA A 517 8.08 -24.35 29.26
CA ALA A 517 8.87 -23.35 28.55
C ALA A 517 10.31 -23.85 28.30
N PRO A 518 10.89 -23.59 27.12
CA PRO A 518 12.22 -24.08 26.78
C PRO A 518 13.29 -23.54 27.72
N ALA A 519 14.35 -24.33 27.94
CA ALA A 519 15.53 -23.92 28.66
C ALA A 519 16.23 -22.74 27.97
N ASN A 520 16.19 -22.71 26.63
CA ASN A 520 16.75 -21.64 25.81
C ASN A 520 15.68 -21.14 24.81
N PRO A 521 14.91 -20.10 25.16
CA PRO A 521 14.00 -19.45 24.23
C PRO A 521 14.73 -19.04 22.94
N PRO A 522 14.23 -19.40 21.74
CA PRO A 522 14.94 -19.18 20.48
C PRO A 522 14.82 -17.75 19.95
N ASP A 523 14.06 -16.88 20.62
CA ASP A 523 13.82 -15.49 20.25
C ASP A 523 13.31 -14.68 21.47
N GLU A 524 13.73 -13.42 21.58
CA GLU A 524 13.38 -12.52 22.69
C GLU A 524 12.11 -11.68 22.43
N MET A 525 11.74 -11.49 21.15
CA MET A 525 10.57 -10.73 20.74
C MET A 525 9.32 -11.60 20.79
N ALA A 526 9.32 -12.75 20.13
CA ALA A 526 8.22 -13.71 20.18
C ALA A 526 8.66 -15.15 19.86
N VAL A 527 8.16 -16.11 20.64
CA VAL A 527 8.48 -17.55 20.53
C VAL A 527 7.29 -18.29 19.92
N VAL A 528 7.55 -19.21 18.98
CA VAL A 528 6.48 -19.95 18.28
C VAL A 528 6.52 -21.44 18.57
N TYR A 529 5.40 -21.96 19.08
CA TYR A 529 5.14 -23.39 19.22
C TYR A 529 4.24 -23.86 18.08
N ARG A 530 4.60 -24.98 17.44
CA ARG A 530 3.86 -25.63 16.36
C ARG A 530 3.16 -26.87 16.91
N ILE A 531 1.83 -26.88 16.86
CA ILE A 531 0.96 -27.94 17.41
C ILE A 531 0.28 -28.67 16.25
N ASP A 532 0.61 -29.95 16.06
CA ASP A 532 -0.08 -30.80 15.06
C ASP A 532 -1.24 -31.57 15.69
N LEU A 533 -2.30 -31.79 14.90
CA LEU A 533 -3.49 -32.53 15.30
C LEU A 533 -3.61 -33.88 14.56
N ASN A 534 -4.24 -34.88 15.20
CA ASN A 534 -4.44 -36.23 14.63
C ASN A 534 -5.59 -36.35 13.60
N ASN A 535 -6.35 -35.26 13.36
CA ASN A 535 -7.43 -35.04 12.37
C ASN A 535 -8.88 -35.51 12.65
N ARG A 536 -9.80 -34.53 12.62
CA ARG A 536 -11.09 -34.52 11.86
C ARG A 536 -11.78 -33.15 11.94
N ARG A 537 -11.69 -32.48 13.11
CA ARG A 537 -12.27 -31.14 13.34
C ARG A 537 -11.55 -30.03 12.56
N ALA A 538 -10.29 -30.26 12.17
CA ALA A 538 -9.49 -29.30 11.39
C ALA A 538 -10.14 -28.96 10.03
N SER A 539 -10.56 -29.94 9.24
CA SER A 539 -11.19 -29.69 7.94
C SER A 539 -12.57 -29.03 8.04
N GLN A 540 -13.22 -29.08 9.21
CA GLN A 540 -14.56 -28.51 9.43
C GLN A 540 -14.55 -27.03 9.90
N ILE A 541 -13.40 -26.48 10.28
CA ILE A 541 -13.25 -25.06 10.63
C ILE A 541 -13.13 -24.18 9.35
N HIS A 542 -13.11 -24.77 8.16
CA HIS A 542 -13.06 -24.02 6.89
C HIS A 542 -14.41 -23.44 6.43
N GLU A 543 -15.52 -23.74 7.11
CA GLU A 543 -16.89 -23.43 6.66
C GLU A 543 -17.63 -22.45 7.59
N ARG A 544 -16.91 -21.56 8.28
CA ARG A 544 -17.46 -20.44 9.05
C ARG A 544 -16.59 -19.19 8.90
#